data_AF-A0A7C4EIZ1-F1
#
_entry.id   AF-A0A7C4EIZ1-F1
#
_cell.length_a   1.000
_cell.length_b   1.000
_cell.length_c   1.000
_cell.angle_alpha   90.00
_cell.angle_beta   90.00
_cell.angle_gamma   90.00
#
_symmetry.space_group_name_H-M   'P 1'
#
loop_
_entity.id
_entity.type
_entity.pdbx_description
1 polymer ?
#
loop_
_entity_poly.entity_id
_entity_poly.type
_entity_poly.pdbx_seq_one_letter_code
_entity_poly.pdbx_strand_id
1 'polypeptide(L)' 'GIPDERIDFVVKSSKDPAELILKEAAKGQYAAVAVGRTKGKTTAMENIFGSVSQTLLRKLEGASLWISK' A
#
# COMPACT_ATOMS: atom_id res chain seq x y z
N GLY A 1 20.93 4.54 9.12
CA GLY A 1 20.09 4.64 7.91
C GLY A 1 20.29 3.42 7.05
N ILE A 2 19.48 3.23 6.01
CA ILE A 2 19.70 2.20 4.97
C ILE A 2 20.54 2.85 3.85
N PRO A 3 21.59 2.19 3.32
CA PRO A 3 22.36 2.69 2.18
C PRO A 3 21.51 2.88 0.92
N ASP A 4 21.82 3.90 0.12
CA ASP A 4 21.05 4.23 -1.09
C ASP A 4 21.08 3.11 -2.13
N GLU A 5 22.19 2.37 -2.26
CA GLU A 5 22.28 1.21 -3.17
C GLU A 5 21.32 0.06 -2.81
N ARG A 6 20.68 0.11 -1.64
CA ARG A 6 19.68 -0.87 -1.19
C ARG A 6 18.24 -0.36 -1.30
N ILE A 7 18.03 0.81 -1.91
CA ILE A 7 16.71 1.43 -2.09
C ILE A 7 16.37 1.49 -3.57
N ASP A 8 15.38 0.71 -3.97
CA ASP A 8 14.85 0.76 -5.33
C ASP A 8 13.61 1.67 -5.40
N PHE A 9 13.59 2.57 -6.38
CA PHE A 9 12.44 3.41 -6.68
C PHE A 9 11.67 2.84 -7.87
N VAL A 10 10.37 2.60 -7.66
CA VAL A 10 9.49 2.03 -8.69
C VAL A 10 8.28 2.94 -8.88
N VAL A 11 8.09 3.45 -10.10
CA VAL A 11 6.92 4.24 -10.48
C VAL A 11 6.04 3.40 -11.39
N LYS A 12 4.79 3.15 -10.96
CA LYS A 12 3.79 2.36 -11.69
C LYS A 12 2.44 3.05 -11.62
N SER A 13 1.64 2.93 -12.68
CA SER A 13 0.28 3.48 -12.75
C SER A 13 -0.76 2.37 -12.91
N SER A 14 -1.88 2.48 -12.21
CA SER A 14 -3.02 1.56 -12.32
C SER A 14 -4.32 2.30 -12.01
N LYS A 15 -5.44 1.80 -12.55
CA LYS A 15 -6.79 2.21 -12.14
C LYS A 15 -7.14 1.72 -10.73
N ASP A 16 -6.47 0.66 -10.28
CA ASP A 16 -6.54 0.11 -8.92
C ASP A 16 -5.13 0.04 -8.31
N PRO A 17 -4.73 1.05 -7.53
CA PRO A 17 -3.43 1.06 -6.85
C PRO A 17 -3.28 -0.03 -5.79
N ALA A 18 -4.37 -0.46 -5.15
CA ALA A 18 -4.29 -1.48 -4.10
C ALA A 18 -3.93 -2.84 -4.70
N GLU A 19 -4.59 -3.21 -5.80
CA GLU A 19 -4.29 -4.44 -6.53
C GLU A 19 -2.85 -4.43 -7.08
N LEU A 20 -2.37 -3.28 -7.55
CA LEU A 20 -1.00 -3.14 -8.02
C LEU A 20 0.01 -3.40 -6.87
N ILE A 21 -0.23 -2.86 -5.68
CA ILE A 21 0.61 -3.08 -4.50
C ILE A 21 0.58 -4.54 -4.06
N LEU A 22 -0.60 -5.19 -4.03
CA LEU A 22 -0.73 -6.60 -3.65
C LEU A 22 0.07 -7.52 -4.59
N LYS A 23 -0.04 -7.30 -5.91
CA LYS A 23 0.73 -8.06 -6.90
C LYS A 23 2.23 -7.85 -6.75
N GLU A 24 2.66 -6.61 -6.51
CA GLU A 24 4.07 -6.32 -6.32
C GLU A 24 4.61 -6.99 -5.04
N ALA A 25 3.86 -6.91 -3.93
CA ALA A 25 4.24 -7.53 -2.67
C ALA A 25 4.36 -9.05 -2.79
N ALA A 26 3.41 -9.69 -3.47
CA ALA A 26 3.46 -11.13 -3.73
C ALA A 26 4.63 -11.51 -4.65
N LYS A 27 4.83 -10.77 -5.75
CA LYS A 27 5.90 -11.03 -6.72
C LYS A 27 7.29 -10.83 -6.12
N GLY A 28 7.48 -9.76 -5.34
CA GLY A 28 8.73 -9.44 -4.68
C GLY A 28 8.96 -10.21 -3.38
N GLN A 29 7.97 -10.97 -2.92
CA GLN A 29 7.98 -11.69 -1.63
C GLN A 29 8.41 -10.79 -0.48
N TYR A 30 7.87 -9.56 -0.44
CA TYR A 30 8.26 -8.58 0.57
C TYR A 30 7.79 -9.00 1.96
N ALA A 31 8.66 -8.87 2.96
CA ALA A 31 8.32 -9.19 4.34
C ALA A 31 7.30 -8.20 4.95
N ALA A 32 7.26 -6.96 4.44
CA ALA A 32 6.38 -5.92 4.94
C ALA A 32 5.97 -4.91 3.85
N VAL A 33 4.77 -4.35 4.02
CA VAL A 33 4.25 -3.23 3.23
C VAL A 33 3.89 -2.10 4.18
N ALA A 34 4.41 -0.90 3.93
CA ALA A 34 4.11 0.30 4.70
C ALA A 34 3.32 1.30 3.83
N VAL A 35 2.21 1.82 4.35
CA VAL A 35 1.38 2.83 3.67
C VAL A 35 1.00 3.96 4.63
N GLY A 36 0.91 5.17 4.10
CA GLY A 36 0.26 6.29 4.81
C GLY A 36 -1.26 6.21 4.71
N ARG A 37 -1.95 6.93 5.59
CA ARG A 37 -3.40 7.16 5.49
C ARG A 37 -3.69 8.65 5.40
N THR A 38 -4.26 9.09 4.28
CA THR A 38 -4.60 10.50 4.07
C THR A 38 -5.68 10.95 5.08
N LYS A 39 -5.44 12.10 5.73
CA LYS A 39 -6.47 12.88 6.42
C LYS A 39 -6.88 14.03 5.52
N GLY A 40 -8.04 13.91 4.88
CA GLY A 40 -8.65 14.97 4.10
C GLY A 40 -10.16 14.99 4.36
N LYS A 41 -10.82 16.10 4.01
CA LYS A 41 -12.29 16.20 3.91
C LYS A 41 -12.78 15.34 2.74
N THR A 42 -12.46 14.05 2.74
CA THR A 42 -13.12 13.08 1.88
C THR A 42 -14.56 13.01 2.34
N THR A 43 -15.49 13.17 1.40
CA THR A 43 -16.92 13.02 1.67
C THR A 43 -17.13 11.66 2.34
N ALA A 44 -18.06 11.51 3.30
CA ALA A 44 -18.25 10.24 4.02
C ALA A 44 -18.30 8.99 3.10
N MET A 45 -18.76 9.18 1.86
CA MET A 45 -18.77 8.20 0.78
C MET A 45 -17.37 7.72 0.31
N GLU A 46 -16.36 8.59 0.21
CA GLU A 46 -14.98 8.22 -0.19
C GLU A 46 -14.23 7.45 0.92
N ASN A 47 -14.67 7.58 2.18
CA ASN A 47 -14.17 6.76 3.28
C ASN A 47 -14.80 5.35 3.29
N ILE A 48 -15.98 5.18 2.66
CA ILE A 48 -16.74 3.93 2.56
C ILE A 48 -16.36 3.13 1.30
N PHE A 49 -16.02 3.78 0.18
CA PHE A 49 -15.37 3.14 -0.97
C PHE A 49 -13.91 2.80 -0.60
N GLY A 50 -13.72 1.60 -0.03
CA GLY A 50 -12.50 1.14 0.66
C GLY A 50 -11.19 1.73 0.12
N SER A 51 -10.58 2.62 0.89
CA SER A 51 -9.26 3.18 0.61
C SER A 51 -8.22 2.08 0.36
N VAL A 52 -7.13 2.39 -0.35
CA VAL A 52 -5.99 1.48 -0.56
C VAL A 52 -5.57 0.76 0.73
N SER A 53 -5.42 1.47 1.84
CA SER A 53 -5.04 0.89 3.14
C SER A 53 -6.05 -0.13 3.66
N GLN A 54 -7.36 0.04 3.39
CA GLN A 54 -8.40 -0.93 3.78
C GLN A 54 -8.35 -2.18 2.90
N THR A 55 -8.12 -2.03 1.59
CA THR A 55 -7.98 -3.18 0.68
C THR A 55 -6.75 -4.00 1.05
N LEU A 56 -5.62 -3.34 1.33
CA LEU A 56 -4.41 -4.02 1.82
C LEU A 56 -4.66 -4.73 3.16
N LEU A 57 -5.34 -4.09 4.11
CA LEU A 57 -5.66 -4.72 5.40
C LEU A 57 -6.47 -6.00 5.26
N ARG A 58 -7.35 -6.10 4.24
CA ARG A 58 -8.21 -7.26 4.02
C ARG A 58 -7.56 -8.36 3.18
N LYS A 59 -6.65 -8.00 2.27
CA LYS A 59 -6.19 -8.90 1.20
C LYS A 59 -4.68 -9.15 1.18
N LEU A 60 -3.89 -8.40 1.96
CA LEU A 60 -2.44 -8.62 1.99
C LEU A 60 -2.15 -9.95 2.68
N GLU A 61 -1.41 -10.81 2.00
CA GLU A 61 -0.96 -12.10 2.49
C GLU A 61 0.56 -12.20 2.35
N GLY A 62 1.19 -12.99 3.21
CA GLY A 62 2.64 -13.24 3.16
C GLY A 62 3.53 -12.06 3.60
N ALA A 63 2.95 -10.92 3.99
CA ALA A 63 3.65 -9.73 4.44
C ALA A 63 2.94 -9.07 5.62
N SER A 64 3.70 -8.39 6.49
CA SER A 64 3.14 -7.54 7.54
C SER A 64 2.68 -6.19 6.98
N LEU A 65 1.51 -5.69 7.40
CA LEU A 65 1.02 -4.37 7.00
C LEU A 65 1.26 -3.33 8.10
N TRP A 66 1.95 -2.23 7.77
CA TRP A 66 2.03 -1.04 8.61
C TRP A 66 1.26 0.13 8.00
N ILE A 67 0.28 0.64 8.73
CA ILE A 67 -0.44 1.87 8.40
C ILE A 67 0.06 2.99 9.30
N SER A 68 0.72 4.00 8.71
CA SER A 68 1.21 5.18 9.41
C SER A 68 0.19 6.33 9.39
N LYS A 69 0.21 7.16 10.44
CA LYS A 69 -0.72 8.28 10.69
C LYS A 69 -0.27 9.58 10.03
#